data_AF-A0A9X4F8W4-F1
#
_entry.id   AF-A0A9X4F8W4-F1
#
_cell.length_a   1.000
_cell.length_b   1.000
_cell.length_c   1.000
_cell.angle_alpha   90.00
_cell.angle_beta   90.00
_cell.angle_gamma   90.00
#
_symmetry.space_group_name_H-M   'P 1'
#
loop_
_entity.id
_entity.type
_entity.pdbx_description
1 polymer ?
#
loop_
_entity_poly.entity_id
_entity_poly.type
_entity_poly.pdbx_seq_one_letter_code
_entity_poly.pdbx_strand_id
1 'polypeptide(L)'
;MSLSTGYISGVFGSLINNADKKVADFITEHTGITDEDGDFTQDPDGTLTLSSSDMLALQQLMAEQSISAQTATSTLKSVKDSISTSARNI
;
A
#
# COMPACT_ATOMS: atom_id res chain seq x y z
N MET A 1 -27.59 0.48 6.47
CA MET A 1 -26.20 -0.03 6.33
C MET A 1 -25.56 0.01 7.71
N SER A 2 -25.31 -1.14 8.33
CA SER A 2 -24.71 -1.20 9.67
C SER A 2 -23.19 -1.00 9.55
N LEU A 3 -22.64 0.01 10.25
CA LEU A 3 -21.19 0.16 10.43
C LEU A 3 -20.70 -1.00 11.32
N SER A 4 -20.28 -2.09 10.68
CA SER A 4 -19.61 -3.21 11.35
C SER A 4 -18.10 -3.05 11.21
N THR A 5 -17.36 -3.50 12.22
CA THR A 5 -15.89 -3.61 12.16
C THR A 5 -15.43 -4.44 10.96
N GLY A 6 -16.22 -5.43 10.51
CA GLY A 6 -15.95 -6.22 9.32
C GLY A 6 -16.07 -5.43 8.01
N TYR A 7 -17.10 -4.59 7.86
CA TYR A 7 -17.25 -3.72 6.68
C TYR A 7 -16.12 -2.70 6.59
N ILE A 8 -15.78 -2.10 7.72
CA ILE A 8 -14.73 -1.08 7.83
C ILE A 8 -13.35 -1.71 7.57
N SER A 9 -13.09 -2.90 8.11
CA SER A 9 -11.88 -3.67 7.80
C SER A 9 -11.77 -4.02 6.31
N GLY A 10 -12.89 -4.32 5.64
CA GLY A 10 -12.91 -4.58 4.20
C GLY A 10 -12.54 -3.35 3.37
N VAL A 11 -13.13 -2.19 3.67
CA VAL A 11 -12.81 -0.93 2.97
C VAL A 11 -11.35 -0.54 3.17
N PHE A 12 -10.84 -0.62 4.40
CA PHE A 12 -9.44 -0.31 4.68
C PHE A 12 -8.46 -1.33 4.11
N GLY A 13 -8.83 -2.61 4.11
CA GLY A 13 -8.05 -3.65 3.44
C GLY A 13 -7.88 -3.34 1.95
N SER A 14 -8.96 -2.93 1.27
CA SER A 14 -8.90 -2.53 -0.15
C SER A 14 -8.01 -1.31 -0.39
N LEU A 15 -8.00 -0.32 0.51
CA LEU A 15 -7.12 0.85 0.41
C LEU A 15 -5.65 0.48 0.59
N ILE A 16 -5.33 -0.35 1.59
CA ILE A 16 -3.96 -0.84 1.83
C ILE A 16 -3.51 -1.69 0.65
N ASN A 17 -4.35 -2.61 0.17
CA ASN A 17 -4.04 -3.45 -0.98
C ASN A 17 -3.80 -2.63 -2.24
N ASN A 18 -4.52 -1.51 -2.43
CA ASN A 18 -4.28 -0.61 -3.55
C ASN A 18 -2.90 0.06 -3.45
N ALA A 19 -2.52 0.56 -2.27
CA ALA A 19 -1.21 1.17 -2.05
C ALA A 19 -0.07 0.15 -2.19
N ASP A 20 -0.24 -1.05 -1.62
CA ASP A 20 0.70 -2.17 -1.76
C ASP A 20 0.86 -2.59 -3.22
N LYS A 21 -0.26 -2.72 -3.94
CA LYS A 21 -0.24 -3.02 -5.38
C LYS A 21 0.52 -1.96 -6.18
N LYS A 22 0.38 -0.67 -5.89
CA LYS A 22 1.16 0.37 -6.59
C LYS A 22 2.66 0.22 -6.37
N VAL A 23 3.10 -0.12 -5.14
CA VAL A 23 4.51 -0.38 -4.85
C VAL A 23 4.99 -1.63 -5.58
N ALA A 24 4.20 -2.71 -5.56
CA ALA A 24 4.53 -3.96 -6.24
C ALA A 24 4.60 -3.80 -7.76
N ASP A 25 3.61 -3.12 -8.35
CA ASP A 25 3.57 -2.81 -9.78
C ASP A 25 4.78 -1.95 -10.16
N PHE A 26 5.12 -0.92 -9.38
CA PHE A 26 6.30 -0.08 -9.62
C PHE A 26 7.61 -0.88 -9.60
N ILE A 27 7.82 -1.72 -8.58
CA ILE A 27 9.01 -2.57 -8.49
C ILE A 27 9.07 -3.50 -9.69
N THR A 28 7.94 -4.10 -10.07
CA THR A 28 7.85 -5.02 -11.21
C THR A 28 8.17 -4.30 -12.51
N GLU A 29 7.66 -3.09 -12.73
CA GLU A 29 7.93 -2.25 -13.91
C GLU A 29 9.41 -1.86 -14.05
N HIS A 30 10.14 -1.79 -12.93
CA HIS A 30 11.56 -1.39 -12.90
C HIS A 30 12.51 -2.58 -12.63
N THR A 31 11.99 -3.80 -12.58
CA THR A 31 12.80 -5.01 -12.49
C THR A 31 12.99 -5.58 -13.89
N GLY A 32 14.25 -5.72 -14.30
CA GLY A 32 14.55 -6.14 -15.64
C GLY A 32 16.03 -6.27 -15.93
N ILE A 33 16.36 -6.36 -17.21
CA ILE A 33 17.72 -6.47 -17.71
C ILE A 33 17.94 -5.28 -18.66
N THR A 34 19.08 -4.62 -18.51
CA THR A 34 19.57 -3.63 -19.46
C THR A 34 20.57 -4.32 -20.39
N ASP A 35 20.32 -4.26 -21.69
CA ASP A 35 21.22 -4.84 -22.69
C ASP A 35 22.49 -3.99 -22.89
N GLU A 36 23.38 -4.45 -23.78
CA GLU A 36 24.63 -3.75 -24.11
C GLU A 36 24.40 -2.41 -24.81
N ASP A 37 23.23 -2.20 -25.43
CA ASP A 37 22.83 -0.98 -26.13
C ASP A 37 22.15 0.03 -25.20
N GLY A 38 21.81 -0.37 -23.97
CA GLY A 38 21.22 0.47 -22.93
C GLY A 38 19.70 0.43 -22.87
N ASP A 39 19.05 -0.46 -23.62
CA ASP A 39 17.60 -0.63 -23.60
C ASP A 39 17.18 -1.50 -22.40
N PHE A 40 16.21 -0.99 -21.63
CA PHE A 40 15.64 -1.72 -20.51
C PHE A 40 14.48 -2.60 -20.97
N THR A 41 14.55 -3.89 -20.66
CA THR A 41 13.45 -4.83 -20.86
C THR A 41 13.01 -5.39 -19.51
N GLN A 42 11.71 -5.34 -19.25
CA GLN A 42 11.12 -5.89 -18.04
C GLN A 42 11.33 -7.40 -17.97
N ASP A 43 11.89 -7.88 -16.85
CA ASP A 43 12.14 -9.29 -16.58
C ASP A 43 11.93 -9.54 -15.07
N PRO A 44 10.98 -10.42 -14.67
CA PRO A 44 10.73 -10.72 -13.25
C PRO A 44 11.93 -11.29 -12.51
N ASP A 45 12.85 -11.96 -13.21
CA ASP A 45 14.09 -12.53 -12.65
C ASP A 45 15.29 -11.57 -12.80
N GLY A 46 15.03 -10.38 -13.35
CA GLY A 46 16.02 -9.33 -13.56
C GLY A 46 16.44 -8.58 -12.29
N THR A 47 17.19 -7.50 -12.47
CA THR A 47 17.61 -6.62 -11.37
C THR A 47 16.72 -5.39 -11.30
N LEU A 48 16.37 -4.98 -10.08
CA LEU A 48 15.71 -3.70 -9.85
C LEU A 48 16.63 -2.56 -10.23
N THR A 49 16.29 -1.86 -11.31
CA THR A 49 17.06 -0.76 -11.87
C THR A 49 16.27 0.52 -11.70
N LEU A 50 16.77 1.42 -10.85
CA LEU A 50 16.08 2.68 -10.52
C LEU A 50 16.97 3.87 -10.85
N SER A 51 16.43 4.82 -11.62
CA SER A 51 17.02 6.15 -11.71
C SER A 51 16.78 6.94 -10.40
N SER A 52 17.45 8.09 -10.26
CA SER A 52 17.23 8.98 -9.12
C SER A 52 15.78 9.47 -9.00
N SER A 53 15.09 9.67 -10.13
CA SER A 53 13.65 10.00 -10.13
C SER A 53 12.78 8.82 -9.71
N ASP A 54 13.15 7.61 -10.12
CA ASP A 54 12.40 6.40 -9.79
C ASP A 54 12.55 6.06 -8.30
N MET A 55 13.73 6.28 -7.73
CA MET A 55 13.93 6.17 -6.28
C MET A 55 13.04 7.14 -5.51
N LEU A 56 12.92 8.40 -5.96
CA LEU A 56 12.04 9.38 -5.31
C LEU A 56 10.57 8.96 -5.41
N ALA A 57 10.15 8.48 -6.59
CA ALA A 57 8.80 7.97 -6.79
C ALA A 57 8.50 6.77 -5.89
N LEU A 58 9.43 5.80 -5.82
CA LEU A 58 9.30 4.63 -4.93
C LEU A 58 9.22 5.04 -3.46
N GLN A 59 10.08 5.97 -3.02
CA GLN A 59 10.04 6.50 -1.65
C GLN A 59 8.68 7.12 -1.34
N GLN A 60 8.10 7.86 -2.29
CA GLN A 60 6.77 8.44 -2.12
C GLN A 60 5.66 7.38 -2.06
N LEU A 61 5.71 6.36 -2.92
CA LEU A 61 4.76 5.24 -2.89
C LEU A 61 4.83 4.47 -1.57
N MET A 62 6.04 4.19 -1.08
CA MET A 62 6.24 3.53 0.22
C MET A 62 5.76 4.41 1.39
N ALA A 63 5.95 5.73 1.31
CA ALA A 63 5.41 6.65 2.30
C ALA A 63 3.86 6.65 2.29
N GLU A 64 3.24 6.67 1.11
CA GLU A 64 1.78 6.60 0.95
C GLU A 64 1.20 5.28 1.50
N GLN A 65 1.88 4.16 1.25
CA GLN A 65 1.53 2.85 1.82
C GLN A 65 1.59 2.86 3.35
N SER A 66 2.68 3.39 3.92
CA SER A 66 2.85 3.50 5.37
C SER A 66 1.76 4.37 6.01
N ILE A 67 1.45 5.51 5.41
CA ILE A 67 0.36 6.40 5.85
C ILE A 67 -0.99 5.69 5.77
N SER A 68 -1.26 4.96 4.68
CA SER A 68 -2.51 4.23 4.49
C SER A 68 -2.71 3.15 5.57
N ALA A 69 -1.67 2.37 5.87
CA ALA A 69 -1.72 1.35 6.91
C ALA A 69 -1.90 1.96 8.33
N GLN A 70 -1.22 3.07 8.63
CA GLN A 70 -1.35 3.78 9.91
C GLN A 70 -2.74 4.40 10.07
N THR A 71 -3.27 5.01 9.01
CA THR A 71 -4.61 5.62 8.99
C THR A 71 -5.69 4.56 9.17
N ALA A 72 -5.58 3.43 8.46
CA ALA A 72 -6.48 2.30 8.62
C ALA A 72 -6.47 1.75 10.05
N THR A 73 -5.29 1.55 10.63
CA THR A 73 -5.13 1.00 11.98
C THR A 73 -5.75 1.93 13.03
N SER A 74 -5.42 3.22 12.97
CA SER A 74 -5.94 4.23 13.91
C SER A 74 -7.46 4.37 13.81
N THR A 75 -8.02 4.33 12.60
CA THR A 75 -9.47 4.42 12.39
C THR A 75 -10.18 3.15 12.88
N LEU A 76 -9.65 1.96 12.58
CA LEU A 76 -10.20 0.70 13.09
C LEU A 76 -10.20 0.66 14.62
N LYS A 77 -9.11 1.14 15.23
CA LYS A 77 -9.03 1.29 16.69
C LYS A 77 -10.11 2.25 17.21
N SER A 78 -10.25 3.43 16.62
CA SER A 78 -11.25 4.42 17.01
C SER A 78 -12.68 3.87 16.92
N VAL A 79 -13.01 3.18 15.82
CA VAL A 79 -14.31 2.54 15.62
C VAL A 79 -14.53 1.43 16.65
N LYS A 80 -13.53 0.58 16.89
CA LYS A 80 -13.60 -0.48 17.90
C LYS A 80 -13.85 0.10 19.29
N ASP A 81 -13.12 1.15 19.66
CA ASP A 81 -13.24 1.80 20.97
C ASP A 81 -14.61 2.48 21.11
N SER A 82 -15.14 3.08 20.03
CA SER A 82 -16.50 3.64 19.97
C SER A 82 -17.58 2.57 20.19
N ILE A 83 -17.50 1.44 19.47
CA ILE A 83 -18.43 0.31 19.63
C ILE A 83 -18.34 -0.26 21.06
N SER A 84 -17.13 -0.47 21.58
CA SER A 84 -16.96 -0.99 22.95
C SER A 84 -17.50 -0.03 24.00
N THR A 85 -17.45 1.28 23.76
CA THR A 85 -18.00 2.29 24.66
C THR A 85 -19.52 2.30 24.59
N SER A 86 -20.10 2.28 23.38
CA SER A 86 -21.55 2.18 23.19
C SER A 86 -22.12 0.90 23.80
N ALA A 87 -21.42 -0.24 23.68
CA ALA A 87 -21.81 -1.52 24.27
C ALA A 87 -21.71 -1.54 25.81
N ARG A 88 -20.88 -0.68 26.42
CA ARG A 88 -20.79 -0.53 27.88
C ARG A 88 -21.83 0.44 28.45
N ASN A 89 -22.39 1.32 27.62
CA ASN A 89 -23.34 2.37 28.01
C ASN A 89 -24.82 1.98 27.76
N ILE A 90 -25.10 0.70 27.51
CA ILE A 90 -26.45 0.13 27.34
C ILE A 90 -26.72 -0.94 28.38
#